data_AF-A0A8U0WHI2-F1
#
_entry.id   AF-A0A8U0WHI2-F1
#
_cell.length_a   1.000
_cell.length_b   1.000
_cell.length_c   1.000
_cell.angle_alpha   90.00
_cell.angle_beta   90.00
_cell.angle_gamma   90.00
#
_symmetry.space_group_name_H-M   'P 1'
#
loop_
_entity.id
_entity.type
_entity.pdbx_description
1 polymer ?
#
loop_
_entity_poly.entity_id
_entity_poly.type
_entity_poly.pdbx_seq_one_letter_code
_entity_poly.pdbx_strand_id
1 'polypeptide(L)'
;MNVLKKTKCLFFSQLRLPSEKVLFVITVFQLHLSLYGIMKWWMPVLVLSLLVSTHNVQAEEEDMDLMDDLNISDLDESEEEFLRLLEENNLNKDLQRENEIAAKMAAELSALQNNVLNPVVEIDPCEKIHCGAGRVCQLDGMEAKCVCIPECPEETDLRRRVCTNKNETWPSDCSVYQQRCLCDTKADGCLAPLNTHLHIDYYGECHEQKTCSEEDMKDFPRRMRDWLFNVMRDLAERDELTEHYMQMELEAETNMTRRWSNAAVWKWCDLDGDTDRSVSRHELFPIRAPLVSLEHCIAPFLESCDANKDHRITLIEWGACLGLEADDLNERCDDIQKSVPQLLG
;
A
#
# COMPACT_ATOMS: atom_id res chain seq x y z
N MET A 1 -2.53 -36.56 -14.56
CA MET A 1 -1.98 -37.83 -14.03
C MET A 1 -1.49 -37.58 -12.61
N ASN A 2 -1.83 -38.47 -11.66
CA ASN A 2 -1.57 -38.46 -10.19
C ASN A 2 -2.38 -37.41 -9.40
N VAL A 3 -3.39 -37.66 -8.56
CA VAL A 3 -3.93 -38.81 -7.76
C VAL A 3 -3.08 -39.27 -6.57
N LEU A 4 -3.71 -39.20 -5.37
CA LEU A 4 -3.39 -39.74 -4.02
C LEU A 4 -2.45 -38.88 -3.14
N LYS A 5 -2.76 -38.51 -1.88
CA LYS A 5 -3.45 -39.20 -0.75
C LYS A 5 -4.16 -38.13 0.14
N LYS A 6 -5.45 -38.19 0.51
CA LYS A 6 -6.20 -39.03 1.49
C LYS A 6 -5.74 -39.03 2.97
N THR A 7 -6.51 -38.30 3.78
CA THR A 7 -7.15 -38.65 5.09
C THR A 7 -6.35 -39.04 6.35
N LYS A 8 -6.59 -38.29 7.44
CA LYS A 8 -6.97 -38.67 8.85
C LYS A 8 -6.65 -37.48 9.78
N CYS A 9 -7.38 -37.09 10.84
CA CYS A 9 -8.38 -37.73 11.70
C CYS A 9 -9.30 -36.66 12.33
N LEU A 10 -10.57 -37.02 12.52
CA LEU A 10 -11.51 -36.46 13.50
C LEU A 10 -11.15 -36.96 14.93
N PHE A 11 -11.73 -36.30 15.94
CA PHE A 11 -11.73 -36.54 17.40
C PHE A 11 -10.71 -35.73 18.23
N PHE A 12 -11.20 -34.70 18.94
CA PHE A 12 -11.36 -34.76 20.40
C PHE A 12 -12.27 -33.61 20.89
N SER A 13 -13.43 -33.99 21.41
CA SER A 13 -14.26 -33.15 22.27
C SER A 13 -13.73 -33.24 23.71
N GLN A 14 -13.95 -32.18 24.49
CA GLN A 14 -13.89 -32.12 25.96
C GLN A 14 -12.57 -32.47 26.65
N LEU A 15 -11.85 -31.43 27.10
CA LEU A 15 -11.08 -31.48 28.35
C LEU A 15 -11.09 -30.09 29.02
N ARG A 16 -11.91 -29.98 30.07
CA ARG A 16 -11.93 -28.90 31.05
C ARG A 16 -10.79 -29.19 32.04
N LEU A 17 -9.79 -28.31 32.16
CA LEU A 17 -8.70 -28.45 33.13
C LEU A 17 -8.47 -27.15 33.91
N PRO A 18 -8.05 -27.24 35.19
CA PRO A 18 -8.21 -26.19 36.22
C PRO A 18 -7.12 -25.11 36.22
N SER A 19 -7.44 -23.96 36.83
CA SER A 19 -6.75 -22.66 36.71
C SER A 19 -5.36 -22.54 37.36
N GLU A 20 -4.69 -23.63 37.72
CA GLU A 20 -3.33 -23.60 38.31
C GLU A 20 -2.23 -24.05 37.35
N LYS A 21 -2.57 -24.60 36.18
CA LYS A 21 -1.58 -24.99 35.15
C LYS A 21 -1.36 -23.95 34.05
N VAL A 22 -2.21 -22.92 33.94
CA VAL A 22 -2.08 -21.84 32.95
C VAL A 22 -0.92 -20.90 33.29
N LEU A 23 -0.66 -20.68 34.59
CA LEU A 23 0.43 -19.80 35.04
C LEU A 23 1.83 -20.39 34.74
N PHE A 24 1.96 -21.72 34.70
CA PHE A 24 3.23 -22.40 34.41
C PHE A 24 3.57 -22.43 32.91
N VAL A 25 2.56 -22.42 32.03
CA VAL A 25 2.77 -22.39 30.57
C VAL A 25 3.13 -20.98 30.10
N ILE A 26 2.56 -19.94 30.73
CA ILE A 26 2.88 -18.54 30.39
C ILE A 26 4.30 -18.16 30.83
N THR A 27 4.76 -18.59 32.01
CA THR A 27 6.13 -18.31 32.47
C THR A 27 7.20 -19.00 31.63
N VAL A 28 6.95 -20.22 31.15
CA VAL A 28 7.88 -20.94 30.24
C VAL A 28 7.92 -20.30 28.84
N PHE A 29 6.78 -19.83 28.31
CA PHE A 29 6.74 -19.14 27.02
C PHE A 29 7.42 -17.76 27.07
N GLN A 30 7.29 -17.01 28.17
CA GLN A 30 7.90 -15.69 28.32
C GLN A 30 9.42 -15.75 28.51
N LEU A 31 9.94 -16.82 29.12
CA LEU A 31 11.37 -17.13 29.16
C LEU A 31 11.92 -17.57 27.79
N HIS A 32 11.14 -18.31 27.00
CA HIS A 32 11.55 -18.75 25.66
C HIS A 32 11.60 -17.61 24.63
N LEU A 33 10.67 -16.64 24.71
CA LEU A 33 10.66 -15.45 23.85
C LEU A 33 11.78 -14.44 24.19
N SER A 34 12.19 -14.35 25.46
CA SER A 34 13.32 -13.52 25.88
C SER A 34 14.67 -14.10 25.42
N LEU A 35 14.83 -15.44 25.47
CA LEU A 35 16.02 -16.12 24.97
C LEU A 35 16.14 -16.09 23.43
N TYR A 36 15.02 -16.16 22.69
CA TYR A 36 15.02 -16.03 21.23
C TYR A 36 15.34 -14.60 20.74
N GLY A 37 14.99 -13.57 21.53
CA GLY A 37 15.32 -12.17 21.23
C GLY A 37 16.81 -11.86 21.38
N ILE A 38 17.46 -12.43 22.40
CA ILE A 38 18.90 -12.24 22.65
C ILE A 38 19.74 -13.00 21.60
N MET A 39 19.31 -14.20 21.19
CA MET A 39 19.98 -14.98 20.15
C MET A 39 19.92 -14.36 18.75
N LYS A 40 18.87 -13.60 18.39
CA LYS A 40 18.76 -12.99 17.06
C LYS A 40 19.71 -11.80 16.82
N TRP A 41 20.10 -11.09 17.88
CA TRP A 41 21.05 -9.96 17.79
C TRP A 41 22.49 -10.39 18.07
N TRP A 42 22.71 -11.49 18.78
CA TRP A 42 24.05 -12.02 19.02
C TRP A 42 24.60 -12.87 17.88
N MET A 43 23.76 -13.54 17.08
CA MET A 43 24.25 -14.35 15.95
C MET A 43 25.00 -13.54 14.88
N PRO A 44 24.55 -12.35 14.41
CA PRO A 44 25.36 -11.56 13.47
C PRO A 44 26.64 -11.00 14.11
N VAL A 45 26.66 -10.73 15.42
CA VAL A 45 27.86 -10.29 16.16
C VAL A 45 28.84 -11.46 16.38
N LEU A 46 28.34 -12.67 16.65
CA LEU A 46 29.14 -13.90 16.72
C LEU A 46 29.69 -14.30 15.36
N VAL A 47 28.94 -14.11 14.27
CA VAL A 47 29.40 -14.36 12.90
C VAL A 47 30.44 -13.32 12.46
N LEU A 48 30.30 -12.04 12.85
CA LEU A 48 31.34 -11.03 12.65
C LEU A 48 32.59 -11.30 13.51
N SER A 49 32.45 -11.75 14.77
CA SER A 49 33.58 -12.19 15.58
C SER A 49 34.23 -13.46 15.02
N LEU A 50 33.45 -14.43 14.49
CA LEU A 50 33.98 -15.62 13.83
C LEU A 50 34.71 -15.30 12.52
N LEU A 51 34.25 -14.31 11.75
CA LEU A 51 34.94 -13.83 10.54
C LEU A 51 36.21 -13.02 10.85
N VAL A 52 36.28 -12.37 12.01
CA VAL A 52 37.51 -11.71 12.49
C VAL A 52 38.45 -12.72 13.17
N SER A 53 37.95 -13.85 13.70
CA SER A 53 38.75 -14.93 14.30
C SER A 53 39.27 -15.99 13.30
N THR A 54 38.91 -15.91 12.00
CA THR A 54 39.56 -16.73 10.95
C THR A 54 40.79 -16.07 10.32
N HIS A 55 41.18 -14.88 10.78
CA HIS A 55 42.58 -14.43 10.71
C HIS A 55 43.24 -14.62 12.07
N ASN A 56 43.28 -15.87 12.53
CA ASN A 56 44.28 -16.26 13.50
C ASN A 56 45.63 -16.26 12.76
N VAL A 57 46.39 -15.18 12.94
CA VAL A 57 47.85 -15.25 12.90
C VAL A 57 48.24 -16.14 14.08
N GLN A 58 48.18 -17.45 13.87
CA GLN A 58 48.87 -18.40 14.72
C GLN A 58 50.33 -18.34 14.31
N ALA A 59 51.08 -17.54 15.06
CA ALA A 59 52.50 -17.78 15.25
C ALA A 59 52.60 -19.12 15.99
N GLU A 60 52.85 -20.19 15.23
CA GLU A 60 53.35 -21.45 15.78
C GLU A 60 54.87 -21.30 15.98
N GLU A 61 55.25 -21.16 17.25
CA GLU A 61 56.55 -21.59 17.76
C GLU A 61 56.50 -23.12 17.93
N GLU A 62 57.44 -23.83 17.29
CA GLU A 62 57.95 -25.21 17.51
C GLU A 62 58.44 -25.69 16.12
N ASP A 63 59.69 -26.06 15.84
CA ASP A 63 60.79 -26.55 16.68
C ASP A 63 62.12 -25.89 16.28
N MET A 64 62.82 -25.37 17.30
CA MET A 64 64.20 -24.90 17.20
C MET A 64 65.12 -26.04 17.62
N ASP A 65 65.43 -26.93 16.68
CA ASP A 65 66.56 -27.86 16.83
C ASP A 65 67.82 -27.28 16.16
N LEU A 66 68.68 -26.76 17.04
CA LEU A 66 70.14 -26.86 16.99
C LEU A 66 70.89 -26.27 15.77
N MET A 67 71.28 -25.01 15.88
CA MET A 67 72.55 -24.51 15.33
C MET A 67 73.27 -23.74 16.45
N ASP A 68 74.00 -24.49 17.28
CA ASP A 68 75.18 -23.95 17.95
C ASP A 68 76.36 -24.25 17.03
N ASP A 69 77.29 -23.30 16.95
CA ASP A 69 78.42 -23.21 16.02
C ASP A 69 78.07 -22.83 14.58
N LEU A 70 78.23 -21.54 14.24
CA LEU A 70 79.41 -21.11 13.50
C LEU A 70 79.53 -19.58 13.52
N ASN A 71 80.76 -19.15 13.76
CA ASN A 71 81.16 -17.80 14.08
C ASN A 71 80.98 -16.86 12.88
N ILE A 72 80.40 -15.67 13.13
CA ILE A 72 80.38 -14.52 12.22
C ILE A 72 81.81 -14.00 12.10
N SER A 73 82.53 -14.51 11.11
CA SER A 73 83.67 -13.87 10.47
C SER A 73 84.07 -14.72 9.28
N ASP A 74 83.93 -14.15 8.08
CA ASP A 74 84.39 -14.65 6.76
C ASP A 74 83.37 -15.44 5.93
N LEU A 75 82.49 -14.77 5.18
CA LEU A 75 81.71 -15.37 4.10
C LEU A 75 81.54 -14.40 2.90
N ASP A 76 81.76 -14.93 1.69
CA ASP A 76 81.94 -14.25 0.39
C ASP A 76 80.65 -13.73 -0.27
N GLU A 77 80.78 -12.77 -1.19
CA GLU A 77 79.74 -12.08 -1.99
C GLU A 77 78.75 -12.99 -2.79
N SER A 78 78.91 -14.31 -2.79
CA SER A 78 78.15 -15.23 -3.68
C SER A 78 76.83 -15.79 -3.12
N GLU A 79 76.61 -15.77 -1.79
CA GLU A 79 75.36 -16.27 -1.19
C GLU A 79 74.24 -15.21 -1.13
N GLU A 80 74.59 -13.92 -1.10
CA GLU A 80 73.61 -12.82 -1.11
C GLU A 80 72.85 -12.76 -2.46
N GLU A 81 73.52 -13.10 -3.56
CA GLU A 81 72.91 -13.19 -4.89
C GLU A 81 71.89 -14.35 -4.98
N PHE A 82 72.20 -15.49 -4.36
CA PHE A 82 71.30 -16.64 -4.30
C PHE A 82 70.05 -16.36 -3.46
N LEU A 83 70.19 -15.65 -2.33
CA LEU A 83 69.06 -15.23 -1.50
C LEU A 83 68.12 -14.27 -2.24
N ARG A 84 68.67 -13.30 -2.99
CA ARG A 84 67.86 -12.39 -3.83
C ARG A 84 67.08 -13.13 -4.92
N LEU A 85 67.71 -14.12 -5.57
CA LEU A 85 67.07 -15.01 -6.54
C LEU A 85 65.92 -15.84 -5.94
N LEU A 86 66.05 -16.25 -4.68
CA LEU A 86 65.03 -17.02 -3.99
C LEU A 86 63.82 -16.14 -3.60
N GLU A 87 64.08 -14.91 -3.16
CA GLU A 87 63.06 -13.89 -2.88
C GLU A 87 62.29 -13.51 -4.16
N GLU A 88 62.98 -13.27 -5.26
CA GLU A 88 62.36 -12.96 -6.57
C GLU A 88 61.47 -14.12 -7.05
N ASN A 89 61.93 -15.36 -6.89
CA ASN A 89 61.14 -16.54 -7.26
C ASN A 89 59.90 -16.72 -6.38
N ASN A 90 59.98 -16.41 -5.09
CA ASN A 90 58.84 -16.46 -4.19
C ASN A 90 57.82 -15.35 -4.52
N LEU A 91 58.30 -14.13 -4.77
CA LEU A 91 57.48 -13.00 -5.19
C LEU A 91 56.75 -13.30 -6.52
N ASN A 92 57.45 -13.88 -7.49
CA ASN A 92 56.86 -14.27 -8.77
C ASN A 92 55.77 -15.35 -8.61
N LYS A 93 55.96 -16.31 -7.70
CA LYS A 93 54.94 -17.33 -7.38
C LYS A 93 53.72 -16.72 -6.70
N ASP A 94 53.91 -15.74 -5.83
CA ASP A 94 52.81 -15.05 -5.16
C ASP A 94 52.01 -14.20 -6.16
N LEU A 95 52.69 -13.46 -7.04
CA LEU A 95 52.07 -12.71 -8.13
C LEU A 95 51.25 -13.60 -9.07
N GLN A 96 51.75 -14.81 -9.37
CA GLN A 96 51.02 -15.80 -10.16
C GLN A 96 49.73 -16.25 -9.46
N ARG A 97 49.78 -16.54 -8.16
CA ARG A 97 48.57 -16.91 -7.39
C ARG A 97 47.56 -15.77 -7.35
N GLU A 98 48.01 -14.53 -7.15
CA GLU A 98 47.12 -13.36 -7.15
C GLU A 98 46.45 -13.15 -8.51
N ASN A 99 47.20 -13.29 -9.61
CA ASN A 99 46.65 -13.20 -10.97
C ASN A 99 45.64 -14.31 -11.27
N GLU A 100 45.87 -15.54 -10.78
CA GLU A 100 44.91 -16.64 -10.92
C GLU A 100 43.62 -16.39 -10.12
N ILE A 101 43.72 -15.85 -8.90
CA ILE A 101 42.57 -15.48 -8.08
C ILE A 101 41.78 -14.36 -8.76
N ALA A 102 42.46 -13.33 -9.28
CA ALA A 102 41.84 -12.24 -10.00
C ALA A 102 41.11 -12.73 -11.27
N ALA A 103 41.71 -13.67 -12.02
CA ALA A 103 41.09 -14.26 -13.20
C ALA A 103 39.84 -15.10 -12.85
N LYS A 104 39.88 -15.85 -11.75
CA LYS A 104 38.72 -16.61 -11.25
C LYS A 104 37.59 -15.69 -10.80
N MET A 105 37.90 -14.63 -10.05
CA MET A 105 36.91 -13.64 -9.62
C MET A 105 36.30 -12.90 -10.82
N ALA A 106 37.09 -12.54 -11.83
CA ALA A 106 36.58 -11.92 -13.05
C ALA A 106 35.65 -12.85 -13.84
N ALA A 107 35.98 -14.15 -13.92
CA ALA A 107 35.11 -15.14 -14.54
C ALA A 107 33.78 -15.30 -13.79
N GLU A 108 33.81 -15.37 -12.45
CA GLU A 108 32.61 -15.45 -11.61
C GLU A 108 31.74 -14.18 -11.73
N LEU A 109 32.33 -12.99 -11.71
CA LEU A 109 31.61 -11.72 -11.93
C LEU A 109 30.96 -11.67 -13.30
N SER A 110 31.65 -12.10 -14.36
CA SER A 110 31.08 -12.12 -15.71
C SER A 110 29.91 -13.12 -15.84
N ALA A 111 29.97 -14.25 -15.14
CA ALA A 111 28.88 -15.23 -15.09
C ALA A 111 27.66 -14.67 -14.35
N LEU A 112 27.87 -13.92 -13.26
CA LEU A 112 26.79 -13.22 -12.55
C LEU A 112 26.16 -12.12 -13.43
N GLN A 113 26.99 -11.38 -14.17
CA GLN A 113 26.56 -10.29 -15.04
C GLN A 113 25.65 -10.77 -16.19
N ASN A 114 25.91 -11.95 -16.75
CA ASN A 114 25.06 -12.54 -17.80
C ASN A 114 23.62 -12.85 -17.30
N ASN A 115 23.44 -13.13 -16.01
CA ASN A 115 22.13 -13.36 -15.41
C ASN A 115 21.37 -12.05 -15.10
N VAL A 116 22.09 -10.93 -15.03
CA VAL A 116 21.54 -9.58 -14.76
C VAL A 116 21.31 -8.79 -16.06
N LEU A 117 22.02 -9.11 -17.15
CA LEU A 117 21.91 -8.42 -18.44
C LEU A 117 20.72 -8.85 -19.30
N ASN A 118 20.11 -10.00 -19.01
CA ASN A 118 18.88 -10.47 -19.66
C ASN A 118 17.88 -11.00 -18.61
N PRO A 119 17.32 -10.13 -17.75
CA PRO A 119 16.13 -10.50 -17.01
C PRO A 119 15.03 -10.70 -18.06
N VAL A 120 14.47 -11.91 -18.14
CA VAL A 120 13.21 -12.13 -18.85
C VAL A 120 12.16 -11.39 -18.02
N VAL A 121 11.90 -10.12 -18.36
CA VAL A 121 10.84 -9.33 -17.75
C VAL A 121 9.54 -9.86 -18.35
N GLU A 122 8.92 -10.80 -17.63
CA GLU A 122 7.55 -11.21 -17.90
C GLU A 122 6.63 -10.06 -17.49
N ILE A 123 6.31 -9.19 -18.45
CA ILE A 123 5.40 -8.07 -18.22
C ILE A 123 4.00 -8.66 -18.04
N ASP A 124 3.42 -8.53 -16.84
CA ASP A 124 2.04 -8.94 -16.60
C ASP A 124 1.10 -8.04 -17.43
N PRO A 125 0.36 -8.60 -18.42
CA PRO A 125 -0.56 -7.82 -19.23
C PRO A 125 -1.66 -7.12 -18.41
N CYS A 126 -1.95 -7.60 -17.19
CA CYS A 126 -2.92 -7.00 -16.29
C CYS A 126 -2.40 -5.81 -15.48
N GLU A 127 -1.08 -5.58 -15.43
CA GLU A 127 -0.47 -4.52 -14.61
C GLU A 127 -0.97 -3.11 -14.97
N LYS A 128 -1.31 -2.90 -16.26
CA LYS A 128 -1.75 -1.59 -16.79
C LYS A 128 -3.25 -1.52 -17.11
N ILE A 129 -4.00 -2.60 -16.86
CA ILE A 129 -5.42 -2.66 -17.21
C ILE A 129 -6.26 -2.29 -16.00
N HIS A 130 -6.93 -1.15 -16.09
CA HIS A 130 -7.93 -0.73 -15.11
C HIS A 130 -9.30 -1.25 -15.51
N CYS A 131 -9.83 -2.16 -14.68
CA CYS A 131 -11.18 -2.68 -14.81
C CYS A 131 -12.16 -1.80 -14.02
N GLY A 132 -13.38 -1.65 -14.53
CA GLY A 132 -14.44 -0.94 -13.80
C GLY A 132 -14.89 -1.68 -12.53
N ALA A 133 -15.72 -1.00 -11.73
CA ALA A 133 -16.22 -1.50 -10.45
C ALA A 133 -16.78 -2.94 -10.54
N GLY A 134 -16.37 -3.79 -9.60
CA GLY A 134 -16.82 -5.19 -9.54
C GLY A 134 -16.12 -6.13 -10.52
N ARG A 135 -15.10 -5.66 -11.22
CA ARG A 135 -14.31 -6.45 -12.17
C ARG A 135 -12.83 -6.47 -11.78
N VAL A 136 -12.16 -7.57 -12.12
CA VAL A 136 -10.71 -7.76 -11.97
C VAL A 136 -10.11 -8.22 -13.28
N CYS A 137 -8.86 -7.82 -13.52
CA CYS A 137 -8.14 -8.29 -14.69
C CYS A 137 -7.68 -9.73 -14.47
N GLN A 138 -8.02 -10.61 -15.42
CA GLN A 138 -7.58 -11.99 -15.43
C GLN A 138 -7.06 -12.36 -16.83
N LEU A 139 -6.00 -13.17 -16.87
CA LEU A 139 -5.45 -13.70 -18.11
C LEU A 139 -6.26 -14.90 -18.61
N ASP A 140 -6.77 -14.80 -19.82
CA ASP A 140 -7.37 -15.88 -20.60
C ASP A 140 -6.36 -16.32 -21.67
N GLY A 141 -5.45 -17.22 -21.28
CA GLY A 141 -4.29 -17.59 -22.08
C GLY A 141 -3.22 -16.49 -22.10
N MET A 142 -3.15 -15.73 -23.19
CA MET A 142 -2.25 -14.57 -23.35
C MET A 142 -3.00 -13.23 -23.42
N GLU A 143 -4.33 -13.26 -23.37
CA GLU A 143 -5.18 -12.07 -23.47
C GLU A 143 -5.66 -11.67 -22.08
N ALA A 144 -5.49 -10.40 -21.72
CA ALA A 144 -5.99 -9.87 -20.47
C ALA A 144 -7.41 -9.35 -20.60
N LYS A 145 -8.32 -9.82 -19.73
CA LYS A 145 -9.74 -9.48 -19.76
C LYS A 145 -10.25 -9.07 -18.39
N CYS A 146 -11.14 -8.08 -18.36
CA CYS A 146 -11.85 -7.67 -17.15
C CYS A 146 -13.07 -8.57 -16.91
N VAL A 147 -12.91 -9.55 -16.03
CA VAL A 147 -13.97 -10.46 -15.59
C VAL A 147 -14.59 -9.97 -14.28
N CYS A 148 -15.79 -10.43 -13.93
CA CYS A 148 -16.36 -10.12 -12.61
C CYS A 148 -15.48 -10.68 -11.49
N ILE A 149 -15.43 -9.99 -10.35
CA ILE A 149 -14.71 -10.46 -9.16
C ILE A 149 -15.19 -11.88 -8.82
N PRO A 150 -14.29 -12.88 -8.74
CA PRO A 150 -14.69 -14.26 -8.47
C PRO A 150 -15.07 -14.46 -6.99
N GLU A 151 -14.31 -13.85 -6.08
CA GLU A 151 -14.50 -13.97 -4.64
C GLU A 151 -14.17 -12.64 -3.96
N CYS A 152 -15.05 -12.21 -3.05
CA CYS A 152 -14.82 -11.04 -2.21
C CYS A 152 -14.26 -11.49 -0.85
N PRO A 153 -13.30 -10.73 -0.28
CA PRO A 153 -12.79 -11.01 1.06
C PRO A 153 -13.92 -10.92 2.10
N GLU A 154 -13.84 -11.76 3.14
CA GLU A 154 -14.78 -11.74 4.24
C GLU A 154 -14.54 -10.49 5.11
N GLU A 155 -15.51 -9.59 5.15
CA GLU A 155 -15.45 -8.38 5.96
C GLU A 155 -16.14 -8.60 7.31
N THR A 156 -15.37 -8.52 8.39
CA THR A 156 -15.86 -8.69 9.77
C THR A 156 -16.26 -7.37 10.43
N ASP A 157 -15.78 -6.24 9.91
CA ASP A 157 -16.08 -4.92 10.44
C ASP A 157 -17.48 -4.45 9.98
N LEU A 158 -18.36 -4.17 10.95
CA LEU A 158 -19.69 -3.63 10.70
C LEU A 158 -19.66 -2.29 9.95
N ARG A 159 -18.59 -1.51 10.11
CA ARG A 159 -18.42 -0.21 9.43
C ARG A 159 -18.15 -0.36 7.93
N ARG A 160 -17.67 -1.53 7.50
CA ARG A 160 -17.40 -1.85 6.08
C ARG A 160 -18.58 -2.48 5.36
N ARG A 161 -19.66 -2.77 6.09
CA ARG A 161 -20.95 -3.10 5.47
C ARG A 161 -21.46 -1.91 4.68
N VAL A 162 -22.42 -2.17 3.80
CA VAL A 162 -23.01 -1.13 2.96
C VAL A 162 -24.52 -1.28 2.89
N CYS A 163 -25.21 -0.15 2.85
CA CYS A 163 -26.63 -0.10 2.53
C CYS A 163 -26.81 0.23 1.05
N THR A 164 -27.66 -0.52 0.37
CA THR A 164 -27.92 -0.34 -1.07
C THR A 164 -29.16 0.51 -1.32
N ASN A 165 -29.34 0.93 -2.57
CA ASN A 165 -30.54 1.63 -3.05
C ASN A 165 -31.86 0.86 -2.89
N LYS A 166 -31.82 -0.41 -2.48
CA LYS A 166 -32.98 -1.25 -2.15
C LYS A 166 -33.25 -1.34 -0.65
N ASN A 167 -32.52 -0.57 0.16
CA ASN A 167 -32.54 -0.64 1.62
C ASN A 167 -32.16 -2.03 2.16
N GLU A 168 -31.23 -2.70 1.47
CA GLU A 168 -30.67 -4.00 1.86
C GLU A 168 -29.23 -3.81 2.33
N THR A 169 -28.89 -4.43 3.45
CA THR A 169 -27.52 -4.43 4.00
C THR A 169 -26.70 -5.55 3.39
N TRP A 170 -25.54 -5.21 2.85
CA TRP A 170 -24.59 -6.14 2.25
C TRP A 170 -23.30 -6.19 3.06
N PRO A 171 -22.58 -7.33 3.06
CA PRO A 171 -21.40 -7.52 3.90
C PRO A 171 -20.24 -6.59 3.55
N SER A 172 -20.09 -6.22 2.27
CA SER A 172 -19.05 -5.32 1.79
C SER A 172 -19.46 -4.63 0.49
N ASP A 173 -18.80 -3.51 0.18
CA ASP A 173 -18.89 -2.85 -1.13
C ASP A 173 -18.51 -3.80 -2.28
N CYS A 174 -17.46 -4.60 -2.12
CA CYS A 174 -17.06 -5.64 -3.08
C CYS A 174 -18.24 -6.55 -3.46
N SER A 175 -19.01 -7.02 -2.48
CA SER A 175 -20.13 -7.93 -2.72
C SER A 175 -21.26 -7.29 -3.56
N VAL A 176 -21.49 -5.99 -3.38
CA VAL A 176 -22.46 -5.23 -4.17
C VAL A 176 -21.99 -5.08 -5.61
N TYR A 177 -20.73 -4.68 -5.81
CA TYR A 177 -20.17 -4.52 -7.14
C TYR A 177 -20.04 -5.84 -7.90
N GLN A 178 -19.63 -6.90 -7.22
CA GLN A 178 -19.61 -8.26 -7.76
C GLN A 178 -21.01 -8.64 -8.23
N GLN A 179 -22.03 -8.48 -7.39
CA GLN A 179 -23.40 -8.85 -7.73
C GLN A 179 -23.94 -8.04 -8.92
N ARG A 180 -23.64 -6.74 -8.99
CA ARG A 180 -23.99 -5.91 -10.14
C ARG A 180 -23.34 -6.44 -11.42
N CYS A 181 -22.04 -6.77 -11.37
CA CYS A 181 -21.30 -7.31 -12.52
C CYS A 181 -21.87 -8.66 -12.98
N LEU A 182 -22.13 -9.60 -12.06
CA LEU A 182 -22.68 -10.91 -12.37
C LEU A 182 -24.05 -10.81 -13.04
N CYS A 183 -24.91 -9.91 -12.56
CA CYS A 183 -26.24 -9.71 -13.13
C CYS A 183 -26.23 -8.95 -14.46
N ASP A 184 -25.32 -7.99 -14.62
CA ASP A 184 -25.10 -7.29 -15.90
C ASP A 184 -24.61 -8.26 -17.00
N THR A 185 -23.66 -9.13 -16.66
CA THR A 185 -23.08 -10.12 -17.58
C THR A 185 -23.92 -11.40 -17.73
N LYS A 186 -25.01 -11.53 -16.96
CA LYS A 186 -25.86 -12.74 -16.89
C LYS A 186 -25.06 -14.00 -16.53
N ALA A 187 -24.02 -13.84 -15.71
CA ALA A 187 -23.18 -14.93 -15.24
C ALA A 187 -23.88 -15.76 -14.16
N ASP A 188 -23.39 -16.99 -13.97
CA ASP A 188 -23.80 -17.85 -12.86
C ASP A 188 -23.45 -17.17 -11.52
N GLY A 189 -24.39 -17.16 -10.58
CA GLY A 189 -24.24 -16.47 -9.28
C GLY A 189 -25.04 -15.17 -9.13
N CYS A 190 -25.63 -14.65 -10.21
CA CYS A 190 -26.60 -13.55 -10.08
C CYS A 190 -27.85 -13.99 -9.29
N LEU A 191 -27.97 -13.51 -8.04
CA LEU A 191 -29.16 -13.72 -7.20
C LEU A 191 -30.48 -13.21 -7.79
N ALA A 192 -30.49 -12.05 -8.47
CA ALA A 192 -31.71 -11.45 -9.00
C ALA A 192 -31.42 -10.54 -10.21
N PRO A 193 -32.18 -10.64 -11.33
CA PRO A 193 -31.98 -9.78 -12.51
C PRO A 193 -32.09 -8.28 -12.22
N LEU A 194 -32.87 -7.90 -11.21
CA LEU A 194 -32.99 -6.51 -10.77
C LEU A 194 -31.71 -5.95 -10.13
N ASN A 195 -30.68 -6.78 -9.87
CA ASN A 195 -29.43 -6.32 -9.29
C ASN A 195 -28.46 -5.74 -10.33
N THR A 196 -28.81 -5.73 -11.63
CA THR A 196 -28.06 -4.99 -12.66
C THR A 196 -27.95 -3.49 -12.35
N HIS A 197 -28.93 -2.93 -11.65
CA HIS A 197 -28.93 -1.52 -11.18
C HIS A 197 -28.68 -1.39 -9.67
N LEU A 198 -28.17 -2.44 -9.03
CA LEU A 198 -27.80 -2.40 -7.62
C LEU A 198 -26.60 -1.45 -7.44
N HIS A 199 -26.71 -0.52 -6.51
CA HIS A 199 -25.62 0.35 -6.13
C HIS A 199 -25.68 0.65 -4.63
N ILE A 200 -24.53 1.02 -4.09
CA ILE A 200 -24.40 1.48 -2.71
C ILE A 200 -25.10 2.83 -2.60
N ASP A 201 -25.92 3.02 -1.56
CA ASP A 201 -26.46 4.34 -1.20
C ASP A 201 -25.58 4.99 -0.13
N TYR A 202 -25.15 4.22 0.88
CA TYR A 202 -24.23 4.68 1.92
C TYR A 202 -23.46 3.54 2.60
N TYR A 203 -22.36 3.89 3.27
CA TYR A 203 -21.54 2.96 4.06
C TYR A 203 -22.11 2.76 5.47
N GLY A 204 -22.01 1.53 5.97
CA GLY A 204 -22.63 1.04 7.19
C GLY A 204 -23.86 0.16 6.94
N GLU A 205 -24.45 -0.36 8.02
CA GLU A 205 -25.71 -1.11 7.94
C GLU A 205 -26.88 -0.19 7.62
N CYS A 206 -27.89 -0.73 6.93
CA CYS A 206 -29.12 0.00 6.67
C CYS A 206 -29.80 0.33 7.99
N HIS A 207 -30.17 1.60 8.16
CA HIS A 207 -30.84 2.09 9.34
C HIS A 207 -31.92 3.10 8.95
N GLU A 208 -32.84 3.33 9.88
CA GLU A 208 -33.83 4.39 9.74
C GLU A 208 -33.14 5.75 9.84
N GLN A 209 -33.15 6.49 8.72
CA GLN A 209 -32.57 7.83 8.66
C GLN A 209 -33.46 8.80 9.44
N LYS A 210 -32.84 9.61 10.30
CA LYS A 210 -33.54 10.70 10.98
C LYS A 210 -34.04 11.72 9.96
N THR A 211 -35.21 12.29 10.20
CA THR A 211 -35.70 13.38 9.35
C THR A 211 -34.89 14.65 9.60
N CYS A 212 -34.45 15.33 8.53
CA CYS A 212 -33.81 16.64 8.62
C CYS A 212 -34.85 17.71 8.97
N SER A 213 -34.73 18.33 10.15
CA SER A 213 -35.62 19.41 10.56
C SER A 213 -35.28 20.70 9.81
N GLU A 214 -36.22 21.65 9.76
CA GLU A 214 -35.98 22.96 9.14
C GLU A 214 -34.85 23.74 9.83
N GLU A 215 -34.70 23.56 11.16
CA GLU A 215 -33.62 24.18 11.92
C GLU A 215 -32.26 23.58 11.57
N ASP A 216 -32.17 22.24 11.49
CA ASP A 216 -30.95 21.55 11.10
C ASP A 216 -30.54 21.95 9.68
N MET A 217 -31.49 21.97 8.75
CA MET A 217 -31.24 22.34 7.35
C MET A 217 -30.75 23.78 7.21
N LYS A 218 -31.25 24.71 8.04
CA LYS A 218 -30.81 26.11 8.02
C LYS A 218 -29.36 26.28 8.50
N ASP A 219 -28.90 25.44 9.42
CA ASP A 219 -27.51 25.43 9.91
C ASP A 219 -26.58 24.62 9.00
N PHE A 220 -27.10 23.61 8.31
CA PHE A 220 -26.32 22.65 7.54
C PHE A 220 -25.34 23.28 6.51
N PRO A 221 -25.73 24.25 5.66
CA PRO A 221 -24.81 24.88 4.71
C PRO A 221 -23.58 25.50 5.37
N ARG A 222 -23.72 26.05 6.58
CA ARG A 222 -22.59 26.62 7.34
C ARG A 222 -21.64 25.52 7.80
N ARG A 223 -22.16 24.47 8.44
CA ARG A 223 -21.36 23.32 8.89
C ARG A 223 -20.65 22.64 7.73
N MET A 224 -21.32 22.52 6.58
CA MET A 224 -20.73 21.94 5.37
C MET A 224 -19.54 22.76 4.87
N ARG A 225 -19.64 24.10 4.81
CA ARG A 225 -18.50 24.95 4.41
C ARG A 225 -17.32 24.83 5.37
N ASP A 226 -17.58 24.82 6.67
CA ASP A 226 -16.53 24.66 7.68
C ASP A 226 -15.89 23.28 7.59
N TRP A 227 -16.68 22.23 7.37
CA TRP A 227 -16.19 20.88 7.14
C TRP A 227 -15.30 20.80 5.90
N LEU A 228 -15.75 21.32 4.75
CA LEU A 228 -14.97 21.35 3.51
C LEU A 228 -13.61 22.03 3.70
N PHE A 229 -13.59 23.18 4.38
CA PHE A 229 -12.34 23.88 4.67
C PHE A 229 -11.41 23.05 5.56
N ASN A 230 -11.94 22.41 6.61
CA ASN A 230 -11.11 21.56 7.47
C ASN A 230 -10.58 20.32 6.73
N VAL A 231 -11.38 19.71 5.85
CA VAL A 231 -10.90 18.59 5.01
C VAL A 231 -9.79 19.06 4.08
N MET A 232 -9.94 20.22 3.44
CA MET A 232 -8.91 20.80 2.57
C MET A 232 -7.61 21.03 3.36
N ARG A 233 -7.68 21.63 4.55
CA ARG A 233 -6.52 21.83 5.42
C ARG A 233 -5.86 20.50 5.83
N ASP A 234 -6.65 19.52 6.26
CA ASP A 234 -6.14 18.22 6.70
C ASP A 234 -5.43 17.47 5.55
N LEU A 235 -5.90 17.63 4.30
CA LEU A 235 -5.23 17.09 3.11
C LEU A 235 -3.95 17.87 2.77
N ALA A 236 -3.96 19.20 2.93
CA ALA A 236 -2.77 20.03 2.73
C ALA A 236 -1.67 19.66 3.74
N GLU A 237 -2.01 19.43 5.01
CA GLU A 237 -1.08 19.01 6.06
C GLU A 237 -0.42 17.64 5.78
N ARG A 238 -1.06 16.80 4.95
CA ARG A 238 -0.58 15.47 4.56
C ARG A 238 0.12 15.45 3.20
N ASP A 239 0.28 16.61 2.56
CA ASP A 239 0.78 16.72 1.18
C ASP A 239 -0.03 15.88 0.18
N GLU A 240 -1.34 15.73 0.41
CA GLU A 240 -2.27 14.97 -0.45
C GLU A 240 -2.97 15.87 -1.50
N LEU A 241 -2.72 17.18 -1.45
CA LEU A 241 -3.21 18.15 -2.44
C LEU A 241 -2.17 18.41 -3.53
N THR A 242 -2.64 18.81 -4.72
CA THR A 242 -1.75 19.34 -5.76
C THR A 242 -1.19 20.70 -5.35
N GLU A 243 -0.05 21.11 -5.94
CA GLU A 243 0.57 22.41 -5.67
C GLU A 243 -0.43 23.58 -5.84
N HIS A 244 -1.32 23.47 -6.84
CA HIS A 244 -2.37 24.45 -7.09
C HIS A 244 -3.38 24.52 -5.95
N TYR A 245 -3.86 23.37 -5.46
CA TYR A 245 -4.79 23.32 -4.33
C TYR A 245 -4.15 23.70 -3.00
N MET A 246 -2.87 23.36 -2.78
CA MET A 246 -2.11 23.83 -1.63
C MET A 246 -2.05 25.37 -1.58
N GLN A 247 -1.82 26.01 -2.72
CA GLN A 247 -1.80 27.48 -2.79
C GLN A 247 -3.18 28.10 -2.51
N MET A 248 -4.26 27.45 -2.96
CA MET A 248 -5.63 27.89 -2.66
C MET A 248 -6.00 27.70 -1.19
N GLU A 249 -5.49 26.67 -0.53
CA GLU A 249 -5.62 26.45 0.91
C GLU A 249 -4.91 27.56 1.70
N LEU A 250 -3.65 27.88 1.36
CA LEU A 250 -2.90 28.95 2.01
C LEU A 250 -3.58 30.34 1.84
N GLU A 251 -4.16 30.60 0.67
CA GLU A 251 -4.99 31.80 0.45
C GLU A 251 -6.23 31.79 1.37
N ALA A 252 -6.85 30.61 1.56
CA ALA A 252 -8.03 30.43 2.40
C ALA A 252 -7.74 30.64 3.90
N GLU A 253 -6.54 30.26 4.38
CA GLU A 253 -6.12 30.53 5.77
C GLU A 253 -5.88 32.03 6.05
N THR A 254 -5.30 32.72 5.06
CA THR A 254 -4.87 34.12 5.21
C THR A 254 -5.97 35.13 4.88
N ASN A 255 -6.93 34.75 4.02
CA ASN A 255 -8.01 35.61 3.58
C ASN A 255 -9.41 35.03 3.91
N MET A 256 -10.07 35.64 4.89
CA MET A 256 -11.40 35.22 5.36
C MET A 256 -12.49 35.24 4.27
N THR A 257 -12.38 36.10 3.24
CA THR A 257 -13.38 36.11 2.16
C THR A 257 -13.22 34.91 1.23
N ARG A 258 -11.98 34.41 1.07
CA ARG A 258 -11.67 33.25 0.23
C ARG A 258 -11.73 31.93 0.97
N ARG A 259 -11.78 31.97 2.30
CA ARG A 259 -11.74 30.79 3.18
C ARG A 259 -12.68 29.68 2.73
N TRP A 260 -13.96 30.01 2.58
CA TRP A 260 -14.96 29.02 2.21
C TRP A 260 -15.14 28.87 0.70
N SER A 261 -14.90 29.93 -0.09
CA SER A 261 -15.03 29.87 -1.55
C SER A 261 -13.98 28.96 -2.16
N ASN A 262 -12.72 29.04 -1.72
CA ASN A 262 -11.63 28.21 -2.24
C ASN A 262 -11.87 26.74 -1.89
N ALA A 263 -12.27 26.43 -0.66
CA ALA A 263 -12.59 25.06 -0.27
C ALA A 263 -13.80 24.51 -1.04
N ALA A 264 -14.82 25.34 -1.28
CA ALA A 264 -15.99 24.95 -2.07
C ALA A 264 -15.64 24.68 -3.54
N VAL A 265 -14.82 25.55 -4.15
CA VAL A 265 -14.34 25.39 -5.53
C VAL A 265 -13.46 24.14 -5.65
N TRP A 266 -12.47 23.99 -4.77
CA TRP A 266 -11.61 22.80 -4.75
C TRP A 266 -12.45 21.53 -4.68
N LYS A 267 -13.39 21.44 -3.73
CA LYS A 267 -14.16 20.21 -3.60
C LYS A 267 -15.05 19.95 -4.80
N TRP A 268 -15.60 21.00 -5.42
CA TRP A 268 -16.40 20.85 -6.64
C TRP A 268 -15.54 20.35 -7.81
N CYS A 269 -14.34 20.91 -8.00
CA CYS A 269 -13.38 20.45 -9.01
C CYS A 269 -12.90 19.01 -8.76
N ASP A 270 -12.69 18.62 -7.50
CA ASP A 270 -12.32 17.26 -7.09
C ASP A 270 -13.44 16.24 -7.37
N LEU A 271 -14.70 16.68 -7.38
CA LEU A 271 -15.84 15.83 -7.71
C LEU A 271 -16.13 15.78 -9.22
N ASP A 272 -15.87 16.86 -9.98
CA ASP A 272 -16.05 16.95 -11.43
C ASP A 272 -14.95 16.17 -12.18
N GLY A 273 -15.05 14.84 -12.14
CA GLY A 273 -14.03 13.94 -12.66
C GLY A 273 -14.07 13.78 -14.17
N ASP A 274 -15.24 13.96 -14.79
CA ASP A 274 -15.36 13.97 -16.26
C ASP A 274 -15.10 15.35 -16.89
N THR A 275 -14.92 16.38 -16.05
CA THR A 275 -14.61 17.77 -16.42
C THR A 275 -15.69 18.41 -17.30
N ASP A 276 -16.94 17.97 -17.14
CA ASP A 276 -18.09 18.50 -17.89
C ASP A 276 -18.65 19.81 -17.32
N ARG A 277 -17.97 20.37 -16.30
CA ARG A 277 -18.32 21.58 -15.56
C ARG A 277 -19.63 21.44 -14.80
N SER A 278 -19.95 20.22 -14.37
CA SER A 278 -21.08 19.92 -13.51
C SER A 278 -20.80 18.66 -12.71
N VAL A 279 -21.34 18.59 -11.50
CA VAL A 279 -21.17 17.39 -10.66
C VAL A 279 -22.45 16.57 -10.74
N SER A 280 -22.35 15.36 -11.28
CA SER A 280 -23.47 14.42 -11.37
C SER A 280 -23.77 13.74 -10.03
N ARG A 281 -24.93 13.09 -9.92
CA ARG A 281 -25.29 12.27 -8.75
C ARG A 281 -24.26 11.18 -8.42
N HIS A 282 -23.59 10.61 -9.44
CA HIS A 282 -22.58 9.57 -9.24
C HIS A 282 -21.28 10.16 -8.69
N GLU A 283 -20.92 11.36 -9.13
CA GLU A 283 -19.74 12.08 -8.64
C GLU A 283 -19.90 12.61 -7.22
N LEU A 284 -21.14 12.84 -6.75
CA LEU A 284 -21.40 13.15 -5.33
C LEU A 284 -21.19 11.97 -4.38
N PHE A 285 -21.03 10.76 -4.90
CA PHE A 285 -20.92 9.55 -4.09
C PHE A 285 -19.83 9.61 -3.00
N PRO A 286 -18.59 10.09 -3.27
CA PRO A 286 -17.52 10.18 -2.27
C PRO A 286 -17.83 11.06 -1.07
N ILE A 287 -18.73 12.04 -1.20
CA ILE A 287 -19.18 12.88 -0.06
C ILE A 287 -20.49 12.37 0.55
N ARG A 288 -21.41 11.88 -0.26
CA ARG A 288 -22.73 11.43 0.21
C ARG A 288 -22.60 10.13 1.00
N ALA A 289 -22.06 9.09 0.39
CA ALA A 289 -22.13 7.74 0.94
C ALA A 289 -21.44 7.57 2.32
N PRO A 290 -20.29 8.21 2.59
CA PRO A 290 -19.66 8.12 3.91
C PRO A 290 -20.37 8.95 4.99
N LEU A 291 -21.05 10.03 4.61
CA LEU A 291 -21.62 11.01 5.56
C LEU A 291 -23.09 10.76 5.88
N VAL A 292 -23.85 10.04 5.04
CA VAL A 292 -25.29 9.79 5.27
C VAL A 292 -25.56 9.16 6.65
N SER A 293 -24.71 8.24 7.10
CA SER A 293 -24.84 7.60 8.43
C SER A 293 -24.50 8.52 9.60
N LEU A 294 -23.85 9.65 9.34
CA LEU A 294 -23.38 10.61 10.36
C LEU A 294 -24.20 11.91 10.35
N GLU A 295 -24.72 12.30 9.20
CA GLU A 295 -25.36 13.58 8.95
C GLU A 295 -26.65 13.38 8.15
N HIS A 296 -27.78 13.36 8.86
CA HIS A 296 -29.10 13.08 8.29
C HIS A 296 -29.60 14.12 7.28
N CYS A 297 -28.98 15.31 7.25
CA CYS A 297 -29.31 16.38 6.33
C CYS A 297 -28.51 16.36 5.02
N ILE A 298 -27.45 15.55 4.88
CA ILE A 298 -26.60 15.59 3.68
C ILE A 298 -27.37 15.25 2.39
N ALA A 299 -28.20 14.21 2.42
CA ALA A 299 -28.98 13.79 1.27
C ALA A 299 -30.00 14.86 0.83
N PRO A 300 -30.91 15.36 1.70
CA PRO A 300 -31.85 16.41 1.31
C PRO A 300 -31.15 17.73 0.98
N PHE A 301 -30.00 18.03 1.59
CA PHE A 301 -29.20 19.21 1.25
C PHE A 301 -28.69 19.13 -0.19
N LEU A 302 -27.99 18.05 -0.56
CA LEU A 302 -27.47 17.86 -1.91
C LEU A 302 -28.59 17.84 -2.97
N GLU A 303 -29.74 17.25 -2.64
CA GLU A 303 -30.92 17.26 -3.50
C GLU A 303 -31.53 18.67 -3.66
N SER A 304 -31.39 19.55 -2.66
CA SER A 304 -31.84 20.94 -2.74
C SER A 304 -30.91 21.84 -3.55
N CYS A 305 -29.65 21.43 -3.73
CA CYS A 305 -28.68 22.18 -4.53
C CYS A 305 -28.99 22.14 -6.03
N ASP A 306 -29.63 21.06 -6.51
CA ASP A 306 -30.11 20.92 -7.89
C ASP A 306 -31.45 21.68 -8.07
N ALA A 307 -31.36 23.00 -8.20
CA ALA A 307 -32.51 23.89 -8.27
C ALA A 307 -33.33 23.71 -9.57
N ASN A 308 -32.64 23.38 -10.67
CA ASN A 308 -33.25 23.23 -11.99
C ASN A 308 -33.73 21.78 -12.27
N LYS A 309 -33.37 20.82 -11.40
CA LYS A 309 -33.73 19.39 -11.45
C LYS A 309 -33.19 18.66 -12.68
N ASP A 310 -32.01 19.04 -13.15
CA ASP A 310 -31.33 18.38 -14.27
C ASP A 310 -30.41 17.22 -13.84
N HIS A 311 -30.39 16.91 -12.53
CA HIS A 311 -29.56 15.88 -11.89
C HIS A 311 -28.05 16.15 -11.94
N ARG A 312 -27.68 17.41 -12.15
CA ARG A 312 -26.32 17.92 -12.13
C ARG A 312 -26.25 19.16 -11.23
N ILE A 313 -25.07 19.43 -10.70
CA ILE A 313 -24.84 20.60 -9.85
C ILE A 313 -23.70 21.41 -10.44
N THR A 314 -24.03 22.57 -10.99
CA THR A 314 -23.03 23.53 -11.47
C THR A 314 -22.31 24.20 -10.30
N LEU A 315 -21.14 24.80 -10.54
CA LEU A 315 -20.40 25.53 -9.50
C LEU A 315 -21.25 26.65 -8.85
N ILE A 316 -22.10 27.31 -9.64
CA ILE A 316 -22.97 28.39 -9.16
C ILE A 316 -24.08 27.83 -8.26
N GLU A 317 -24.69 26.71 -8.62
CA GLU A 317 -25.68 26.03 -7.78
C GLU A 317 -25.06 25.51 -6.48
N TRP A 318 -23.89 24.90 -6.58
CA TRP A 318 -23.10 24.44 -5.42
C TRP A 318 -22.80 25.57 -4.45
N GLY A 319 -22.28 26.69 -4.95
CA GLY A 319 -21.97 27.86 -4.15
C GLY A 319 -23.22 28.53 -3.56
N ALA A 320 -24.30 28.66 -4.35
CA ALA A 320 -25.57 29.19 -3.85
C ALA A 320 -26.16 28.31 -2.73
N CYS A 321 -26.06 26.99 -2.87
CA CYS A 321 -26.49 26.02 -1.85
C CYS A 321 -25.67 26.15 -0.57
N LEU A 322 -24.38 26.43 -0.70
CA LEU A 322 -23.48 26.76 0.41
C LEU A 322 -23.65 28.20 0.90
N GLY A 323 -24.52 29.03 0.33
CA GLY A 323 -24.70 30.43 0.73
C GLY A 323 -23.46 31.30 0.48
N LEU A 324 -22.75 31.05 -0.62
CA LEU A 324 -21.61 31.82 -1.11
C LEU A 324 -22.04 32.75 -2.25
N GLU A 325 -21.36 33.88 -2.38
CA GLU A 325 -21.59 34.82 -3.47
C GLU A 325 -20.92 34.31 -4.76
N ALA A 326 -21.62 34.40 -5.90
CA ALA A 326 -21.12 33.91 -7.18
C ALA A 326 -19.81 34.60 -7.61
N ASP A 327 -19.64 35.87 -7.26
CA ASP A 327 -18.44 36.67 -7.57
C ASP A 327 -17.19 36.16 -6.82
N ASP A 328 -17.37 35.41 -5.74
CA ASP A 328 -16.28 34.78 -4.99
C ASP A 328 -15.90 33.39 -5.52
N LEU A 329 -16.73 32.80 -6.39
CA LEU A 329 -16.54 31.47 -6.97
C LEU A 329 -15.76 31.57 -8.28
N ASN A 330 -14.45 31.68 -8.16
CA ASN A 330 -13.57 31.60 -9.31
C ASN A 330 -13.27 30.13 -9.62
N GLU A 331 -13.84 29.60 -10.70
CA GLU A 331 -13.52 28.27 -11.23
C GLU A 331 -12.05 28.22 -11.67
N ARG A 332 -11.23 27.73 -10.76
CA ARG A 332 -9.79 27.53 -10.93
C ARG A 332 -9.50 26.07 -10.61
N CYS A 333 -10.10 25.15 -11.36
CA CYS A 333 -9.67 23.76 -11.28
C CYS A 333 -8.27 23.66 -11.85
N ASP A 334 -7.40 22.87 -11.24
CA ASP A 334 -6.21 22.40 -11.94
C ASP A 334 -6.64 21.40 -13.02
N ASP A 335 -5.87 21.30 -14.11
CA ASP A 335 -6.04 20.22 -15.07
C ASP A 335 -5.60 18.91 -14.38
N ILE A 336 -6.48 18.28 -13.59
CA ILE A 336 -6.27 16.97 -12.94
C ILE A 336 -6.25 15.88 -14.02
N GLN A 337 -5.32 15.94 -14.96
CA GLN A 337 -5.14 14.86 -15.93
C GLN A 337 -4.06 13.86 -15.53
N LYS A 338 -3.27 14.06 -14.45
CA LYS A 338 -2.03 13.24 -14.28
C LYS A 338 -1.55 12.83 -12.89
N SER A 339 -2.28 13.01 -11.79
CA SER A 339 -1.77 12.53 -10.50
C SER A 339 -2.85 12.15 -9.50
N VAL A 340 -3.55 11.03 -9.74
CA VAL A 340 -3.86 9.94 -8.77
C VAL A 340 -4.57 8.81 -9.56
N PRO A 341 -4.03 7.58 -9.64
CA PRO A 341 -4.86 6.38 -9.72
C PRO A 341 -5.32 5.98 -8.31
N GLN A 342 -6.64 5.73 -8.14
CA GLN A 342 -7.31 5.14 -6.95
C GLN A 342 -7.48 6.12 -5.77
N LEU A 343 -8.68 6.36 -5.25
CA LEU A 343 -9.51 5.38 -4.55
C LEU A 343 -10.99 5.80 -4.60
N LEU A 344 -11.78 5.03 -5.34
CA LEU A 344 -13.20 4.68 -5.15
C LEU A 344 -13.67 4.13 -6.51
N GLY A 345 -13.37 2.85 -6.74
CA GLY A 345 -13.76 2.10 -7.93
C GLY A 345 -13.94 0.64 -7.56
#